data_AF-A0A067SL89-F1
#
_entry.id   AF-A0A067SL89-F1
#
_cell.length_a   1.000
_cell.length_b   1.000
_cell.length_c   1.000
_cell.angle_alpha   90.00
_cell.angle_beta   90.00
_cell.angle_gamma   90.00
#
_symmetry.space_group_name_H-M   'P 1'
#
loop_
_entity.id
_entity.type
_entity.pdbx_description
1 polymer ?
#
loop_
_entity_poly.entity_id
_entity_poly.type
_entity_poly.pdbx_seq_one_letter_code
_entity_poly.pdbx_strand_id
1 'polypeptide(L)'
;MLKSLASSIRGSRQVKENQHPSQEAEREENFRWLSKYFAASAPRPLKLSDRVDASLQNELSEIGQFAEVAHGSFDPRFLWKYMANLCESGYPLYQYLALAQSELVSVFYGTVSNLQCYIAYRPDEEQLVVAFSGTSSLAQAGQALNATKVRYQWGEETYVHAGFWKMYTGIRTEALSKLGVALKQYSNIQRIVLTGHSMGAVMASLLCLDVLQGQIPGTNGASSPSLPLIKMVGFGAPRVGNDALAQLWNELTSRPGVEEYSIRNYNDGVPVVPPRSLGYRHLSRNPLYLSHSQLWRISQDQSEHSLFKLDPEATLGAQNPYPMGGHNYYNDRNIELLQRRMEWFQPHAEDDTWDTLKHRFDERLQEVKQQTSLSKN
;
A
#
# COMPACT_ATOMS: atom_id res chain seq x y z
N MET A 1 -31.91 -2.90 1.21
CA MET A 1 -31.40 -3.85 0.21
C MET A 1 -29.98 -4.35 0.48
N LEU A 2 -28.98 -3.49 0.78
CA LEU A 2 -27.58 -3.94 0.92
C LEU A 2 -27.23 -4.68 2.23
N LYS A 3 -27.97 -4.46 3.33
CA LYS A 3 -27.78 -5.23 4.58
C LYS A 3 -28.26 -6.69 4.47
N SER A 4 -29.10 -7.04 3.50
CA SER A 4 -29.65 -8.40 3.37
C SER A 4 -28.81 -9.33 2.48
N LEU A 5 -27.85 -8.79 1.72
CA LEU A 5 -26.91 -9.61 0.93
C LEU A 5 -25.82 -10.24 1.81
N ALA A 6 -25.39 -9.57 2.88
CA ALA A 6 -24.35 -10.08 3.78
C ALA A 6 -24.80 -11.31 4.59
N SER A 7 -26.10 -11.47 4.84
CA SER A 7 -26.64 -12.61 5.59
C SER A 7 -26.92 -13.84 4.72
N SER A 8 -27.00 -13.70 3.39
CA SER A 8 -27.38 -14.80 2.47
C SER A 8 -26.20 -15.65 1.97
N ILE A 9 -24.96 -15.23 2.22
CA ILE A 9 -23.75 -15.82 1.58
C ILE A 9 -23.07 -16.89 2.47
N ARG A 10 -23.61 -17.19 3.66
CA ARG A 10 -23.13 -18.33 4.49
C ARG A 10 -23.53 -19.71 3.96
N GLY A 11 -24.28 -19.79 2.86
CA GLY A 11 -24.78 -21.05 2.31
C GLY A 11 -24.61 -21.13 0.79
N SER A 12 -23.39 -21.34 0.29
CA SER A 12 -23.17 -22.01 -1.01
C SER A 12 -21.68 -22.32 -1.17
N ARG A 13 -21.36 -23.58 -0.88
CA ARG A 13 -20.03 -24.18 -1.08
C ARG A 13 -20.01 -24.78 -2.50
N GLN A 14 -18.84 -24.64 -3.15
CA GLN A 14 -18.37 -25.27 -4.39
C GLN A 14 -18.79 -24.67 -5.73
N VAL A 15 -17.79 -24.21 -6.50
CA VAL A 15 -17.42 -24.79 -7.81
C VAL A 15 -15.90 -24.72 -7.96
N LYS A 16 -15.31 -25.79 -8.51
CA LYS A 16 -13.88 -26.02 -8.76
C LYS A 16 -13.36 -25.18 -9.93
N GLU A 17 -12.19 -24.54 -9.77
CA GLU A 17 -11.39 -23.98 -10.87
C GLU A 17 -9.92 -24.37 -10.67
N ASN A 18 -9.25 -24.68 -11.78
CA ASN A 18 -7.97 -25.39 -11.88
C ASN A 18 -6.85 -24.81 -10.98
N GLN A 19 -6.27 -25.69 -10.17
CA GLN A 19 -5.42 -25.39 -9.02
C GLN A 19 -3.95 -25.21 -9.43
N HIS A 20 -3.39 -24.02 -9.19
CA HIS A 20 -1.96 -23.78 -9.06
C HIS A 20 -1.56 -23.81 -7.57
N PRO A 21 -0.46 -24.50 -7.19
CA PRO A 21 -0.13 -24.81 -5.80
C PRO A 21 0.23 -23.61 -4.90
N SER A 22 0.36 -22.39 -5.44
CA SER A 22 0.64 -21.17 -4.65
C SER A 22 -0.59 -20.52 -4.03
N GLN A 23 -1.81 -20.89 -4.48
CA GLN A 23 -3.04 -20.15 -4.17
C GLN A 23 -3.97 -20.86 -3.17
N GLU A 24 -3.86 -22.17 -2.99
CA GLU A 24 -4.67 -22.93 -2.02
C GLU A 24 -4.35 -22.61 -0.54
N ALA A 25 -3.34 -21.77 -0.31
CA ALA A 25 -2.88 -21.39 1.02
C ALA A 25 -3.29 -19.96 1.43
N GLU A 26 -4.00 -19.19 0.60
CA GLU A 26 -4.49 -17.85 0.97
C GLU A 26 -5.43 -17.92 2.19
N ARG A 27 -5.18 -17.09 3.19
CA ARG A 27 -5.98 -16.98 4.42
C ARG A 27 -6.58 -15.59 4.62
N GLU A 28 -5.97 -14.57 4.01
CA GLU A 28 -6.45 -13.20 4.07
C GLU A 28 -7.31 -12.86 2.86
N GLU A 29 -8.19 -11.88 3.03
CA GLU A 29 -9.12 -11.54 1.97
C GLU A 29 -8.44 -10.71 0.87
N ASN A 30 -8.55 -11.19 -0.38
CA ASN A 30 -8.03 -10.49 -1.57
C ASN A 30 -9.07 -9.56 -2.22
N PHE A 31 -10.27 -9.45 -1.64
CA PHE A 31 -11.36 -8.55 -2.05
C PHE A 31 -11.86 -8.74 -3.50
N ARG A 32 -11.48 -9.83 -4.17
CA ARG A 32 -11.82 -10.09 -5.58
C ARG A 32 -13.34 -10.02 -5.86
N TRP A 33 -14.16 -10.37 -4.86
CA TRP A 33 -15.61 -10.26 -4.98
C TRP A 33 -16.08 -8.80 -5.16
N LEU A 34 -15.46 -7.81 -4.49
CA LEU A 34 -15.77 -6.40 -4.71
C LEU A 34 -15.50 -6.00 -6.16
N SER A 35 -14.37 -6.45 -6.71
CA SER A 35 -14.03 -6.23 -8.12
C SER A 35 -15.11 -6.83 -9.03
N LYS A 36 -15.51 -8.08 -8.80
CA LYS A 36 -16.56 -8.76 -9.57
C LYS A 36 -17.89 -7.99 -9.64
N TYR A 37 -18.29 -7.31 -8.57
CA TYR A 37 -19.60 -6.61 -8.50
C TYR A 37 -19.54 -5.11 -8.81
N PHE A 38 -18.40 -4.45 -8.57
CA PHE A 38 -18.32 -2.99 -8.59
C PHE A 38 -17.21 -2.44 -9.50
N ALA A 39 -16.32 -3.27 -10.03
CA ALA A 39 -15.31 -2.81 -10.98
C ALA A 39 -15.94 -2.44 -12.32
N ALA A 40 -15.54 -1.29 -12.84
CA ALA A 40 -15.79 -0.94 -14.23
C ALA A 40 -14.60 -1.43 -15.08
N SER A 41 -14.92 -2.19 -16.13
CA SER A 41 -13.92 -2.56 -17.16
C SER A 41 -13.66 -1.37 -18.07
N ALA A 42 -12.39 -1.09 -18.32
CA ALA A 42 -11.97 -0.06 -19.24
C ALA A 42 -12.39 -0.41 -20.68
N PRO A 43 -12.87 0.58 -21.46
CA PRO A 43 -13.33 0.34 -22.83
C PRO A 43 -12.18 0.00 -23.78
N ARG A 44 -10.95 0.47 -23.50
CA ARG A 44 -9.78 0.27 -24.36
C ARG A 44 -8.74 -0.60 -23.64
N PRO A 45 -8.11 -1.56 -24.33
CA PRO A 45 -7.02 -2.33 -23.77
C PRO A 45 -5.77 -1.46 -23.61
N LEU A 46 -4.90 -1.85 -22.69
CA LEU A 46 -3.56 -1.29 -22.55
C LEU A 46 -2.63 -1.95 -23.55
N LYS A 47 -1.81 -1.13 -24.21
CA LYS A 47 -0.91 -1.51 -25.30
C LYS A 47 0.53 -1.61 -24.80
N LEU A 48 1.41 -2.20 -25.62
CA LEU A 48 2.84 -2.24 -25.34
C LEU A 48 3.45 -0.85 -25.09
N SER A 49 2.95 0.19 -25.78
CA SER A 49 3.37 1.58 -25.59
C SER A 49 3.01 2.16 -24.21
N ASP A 50 2.06 1.56 -23.52
CA ASP A 50 1.64 1.99 -22.18
C ASP A 50 2.52 1.35 -21.09
N ARG A 51 3.40 0.42 -21.45
CA ARG A 51 4.27 -0.26 -20.50
C ARG A 51 5.20 0.74 -19.80
N VAL A 52 5.29 0.61 -18.49
CA VAL A 52 6.20 1.42 -17.67
C VAL A 52 7.62 0.90 -17.83
N ASP A 53 8.58 1.83 -17.87
CA ASP A 53 10.00 1.51 -17.94
C ASP A 53 10.44 0.65 -16.76
N ALA A 54 11.31 -0.33 -17.02
CA ALA A 54 11.78 -1.27 -15.99
C ALA A 54 12.48 -0.56 -14.82
N SER A 55 13.21 0.53 -15.07
CA SER A 55 13.85 1.32 -14.01
C SER A 55 12.84 1.95 -13.07
N LEU A 56 11.75 2.54 -13.61
CA LEU A 56 10.70 3.12 -12.78
C LEU A 56 9.94 2.01 -12.02
N GLN A 57 9.63 0.89 -12.68
CA GLN A 57 8.98 -0.24 -12.01
C GLN A 57 9.83 -0.79 -10.85
N ASN A 58 11.15 -0.86 -11.02
CA ASN A 58 12.06 -1.29 -9.96
C ASN A 58 12.06 -0.29 -8.79
N GLU A 59 12.14 1.01 -9.05
CA GLU A 59 12.05 2.04 -8.01
C GLU A 59 10.72 1.95 -7.22
N LEU A 60 9.60 1.78 -7.93
CA LEU A 60 8.29 1.61 -7.29
C LEU A 60 8.24 0.31 -6.47
N SER A 61 8.87 -0.77 -6.94
CA SER A 61 8.99 -2.02 -6.19
C SER A 61 9.82 -1.87 -4.92
N GLU A 62 10.93 -1.11 -4.95
CA GLU A 62 11.73 -0.78 -3.77
C GLU A 62 10.93 0.02 -2.74
N ILE A 63 10.23 1.08 -3.17
CA ILE A 63 9.35 1.87 -2.31
C ILE A 63 8.21 1.00 -1.74
N GLY A 64 7.74 0.02 -2.51
CA GLY A 64 6.75 -0.96 -2.09
C GLY A 64 7.16 -1.76 -0.85
N GLN A 65 8.45 -2.08 -0.68
CA GLN A 65 8.95 -2.80 0.49
C GLN A 65 8.59 -2.09 1.80
N PHE A 66 8.67 -0.75 1.79
CA PHE A 66 8.33 0.06 2.96
C PHE A 66 6.83 0.05 3.25
N ALA A 67 5.99 0.15 2.21
CA ALA A 67 4.53 0.07 2.34
C ALA A 67 4.06 -1.29 2.87
N GLU A 68 4.66 -2.37 2.39
CA GLU A 68 4.33 -3.75 2.76
C GLU A 68 4.68 -4.04 4.22
N VAL A 69 5.86 -3.58 4.66
CA VAL A 69 6.26 -3.66 6.07
C VAL A 69 5.37 -2.81 6.96
N ALA A 70 5.00 -1.60 6.54
CA ALA A 70 4.08 -0.75 7.30
C ALA A 70 2.70 -1.41 7.46
N HIS A 71 2.24 -2.12 6.43
CA HIS A 71 0.95 -2.80 6.43
C HIS A 71 0.87 -3.98 7.42
N GLY A 72 2.01 -4.59 7.77
CA GLY A 72 2.07 -5.67 8.75
C GLY A 72 1.69 -5.23 10.17
N SER A 73 1.39 -6.22 11.03
CA SER A 73 1.09 -6.03 12.46
C SER A 73 2.34 -5.96 13.35
N PHE A 74 3.53 -5.98 12.75
CA PHE A 74 4.82 -6.00 13.45
C PHE A 74 5.31 -4.61 13.77
N ASP A 75 6.04 -4.51 14.88
CA ASP A 75 6.77 -3.31 15.24
C ASP A 75 7.98 -3.13 14.30
N PRO A 76 8.07 -2.03 13.53
CA PRO A 76 9.21 -1.76 12.68
C PRO A 76 10.54 -1.74 13.45
N ARG A 77 10.54 -1.39 14.74
CA ARG A 77 11.77 -1.42 15.57
C ARG A 77 12.36 -2.83 15.66
N PHE A 78 11.52 -3.85 15.73
CA PHE A 78 11.96 -5.24 15.73
C PHE A 78 12.61 -5.62 14.40
N LEU A 79 12.02 -5.19 13.28
CA LEU A 79 12.51 -5.50 11.94
C LEU A 79 13.89 -4.89 11.71
N TRP A 80 14.10 -3.62 12.05
CA TRP A 80 15.42 -2.99 11.89
C TRP A 80 16.45 -3.54 12.88
N LYS A 81 16.04 -3.93 14.10
CA LYS A 81 16.94 -4.58 15.06
C LYS A 81 17.52 -5.90 14.52
N TYR A 82 16.72 -6.67 13.79
CA TYR A 82 17.09 -7.99 13.27
C TYR A 82 17.17 -8.04 11.74
N MET A 83 17.36 -6.89 11.08
CA MET A 83 17.26 -6.76 9.63
C MET A 83 18.21 -7.69 8.89
N ALA A 84 19.48 -7.72 9.32
CA ALA A 84 20.50 -8.57 8.72
C ALA A 84 20.09 -10.04 8.72
N ASN A 85 19.49 -10.52 9.81
CA ASN A 85 19.06 -11.91 9.91
C ASN A 85 17.76 -12.19 9.14
N LEU A 86 16.79 -11.29 9.21
CA LEU A 86 15.52 -11.42 8.48
C LEU A 86 15.70 -11.40 6.95
N CYS A 87 16.82 -10.84 6.47
CA CYS A 87 17.22 -10.81 5.07
C CYS A 87 18.05 -12.03 4.63
N GLU A 88 18.36 -12.96 5.52
CA GLU A 88 19.05 -14.20 5.13
C GLU A 88 18.16 -15.08 4.22
N SER A 89 18.78 -15.90 3.38
CA SER A 89 18.06 -16.80 2.47
C SER A 89 17.11 -17.72 3.24
N GLY A 90 15.83 -17.69 2.88
CA GLY A 90 14.76 -18.47 3.52
C GLY A 90 13.94 -17.70 4.55
N TYR A 91 14.39 -16.51 4.96
CA TYR A 91 13.68 -15.63 5.89
C TYR A 91 12.79 -14.61 5.17
N PRO A 92 11.82 -13.99 5.88
CA PRO A 92 10.72 -13.27 5.24
C PRO A 92 11.15 -12.01 4.48
N LEU A 93 12.27 -11.39 4.86
CA LEU A 93 12.76 -10.14 4.27
C LEU A 93 13.90 -10.34 3.26
N TYR A 94 14.18 -11.58 2.82
CA TYR A 94 15.25 -11.88 1.85
C TYR A 94 15.21 -11.02 0.57
N GLN A 95 14.01 -10.64 0.11
CA GLN A 95 13.81 -9.81 -1.09
C GLN A 95 13.62 -8.31 -0.80
N TYR A 96 13.87 -7.87 0.43
CA TYR A 96 13.60 -6.50 0.90
C TYR A 96 14.92 -5.71 1.02
N LEU A 97 15.70 -5.66 -0.08
CA LEU A 97 17.04 -5.06 -0.08
C LEU A 97 17.03 -3.55 0.18
N ALA A 98 16.08 -2.81 -0.41
CA ALA A 98 15.99 -1.36 -0.21
C ALA A 98 15.60 -1.02 1.24
N LEU A 99 14.76 -1.86 1.86
CA LEU A 99 14.47 -1.77 3.28
C LEU A 99 15.74 -2.05 4.12
N ALA A 100 16.52 -3.08 3.76
CA ALA A 100 17.73 -3.46 4.48
C ALA A 100 18.84 -2.42 4.42
N GLN A 101 18.89 -1.62 3.36
CA GLN A 101 19.84 -0.52 3.16
C GLN A 101 19.39 0.80 3.80
N SER A 102 18.28 0.79 4.54
CA SER A 102 17.72 1.99 5.17
C SER A 102 17.91 2.02 6.68
N GLU A 103 17.85 3.22 7.25
CA GLU A 103 17.88 3.46 8.69
C GLU A 103 16.49 3.79 9.21
N LEU A 104 16.07 3.15 10.30
CA LEU A 104 14.81 3.52 10.97
C LEU A 104 15.02 4.82 11.77
N VAL A 105 14.29 5.87 11.39
CA VAL A 105 14.37 7.19 12.03
C VAL A 105 13.39 7.28 13.19
N SER A 106 12.14 6.90 12.98
CA SER A 106 11.11 6.93 14.03
C SER A 106 9.94 6.01 13.73
N VAL A 107 9.29 5.52 14.78
CA VAL A 107 8.01 4.81 14.72
C VAL A 107 7.03 5.54 15.64
N PHE A 108 5.81 5.71 15.20
CA PHE A 108 4.76 6.37 15.96
C PHE A 108 3.37 5.87 15.56
N TYR A 109 2.38 6.18 16.41
CA TYR A 109 1.05 5.60 16.31
C TYR A 109 -0.04 6.67 16.43
N GLY A 110 -1.02 6.61 15.53
CA GLY A 110 -2.19 7.46 15.60
C GLY A 110 -3.07 7.15 16.80
N THR A 111 -3.70 8.17 17.35
CA THR A 111 -4.66 8.06 18.49
C THR A 111 -5.93 7.27 18.14
N VAL A 112 -6.18 7.02 16.86
CA VAL A 112 -7.32 6.24 16.37
C VAL A 112 -6.82 4.90 15.84
N SER A 113 -7.33 3.81 16.43
CA SER A 113 -7.01 2.42 16.06
C SER A 113 -5.52 2.06 16.12
N ASN A 114 -4.71 2.84 16.83
CA ASN A 114 -3.26 2.65 16.92
C ASN A 114 -2.59 2.57 15.53
N LEU A 115 -3.02 3.44 14.61
CA LEU A 115 -2.53 3.45 13.22
C LEU A 115 -1.00 3.59 13.20
N GLN A 116 -0.30 2.56 12.76
CA GLN A 116 1.16 2.56 12.70
C GLN A 116 1.67 3.43 11.55
N CYS A 117 2.70 4.22 11.82
CA CYS A 117 3.49 4.94 10.83
C CYS A 117 4.96 4.91 11.25
N TYR A 118 5.86 4.94 10.27
CA TYR A 118 7.28 5.12 10.55
C TYR A 118 7.95 6.00 9.49
N ILE A 119 9.13 6.51 9.85
CA ILE A 119 10.02 7.22 8.95
C ILE A 119 11.32 6.41 8.86
N ALA A 120 11.77 6.14 7.64
CA ALA A 120 13.07 5.55 7.35
C ALA A 120 13.89 6.50 6.47
N TYR A 121 15.20 6.51 6.67
CA TYR A 121 16.15 7.23 5.84
C TYR A 121 16.87 6.27 4.91
N ARG A 122 16.91 6.60 3.63
CA ARG A 122 17.65 5.88 2.59
C ARG A 122 18.89 6.71 2.23
N PRO A 123 20.08 6.36 2.74
CA PRO A 123 21.28 7.15 2.53
C PRO A 123 21.73 7.19 1.06
N ASP A 124 21.70 6.05 0.37
CA ASP A 124 22.21 5.93 -1.01
C ASP A 124 21.36 6.74 -2.01
N GLU A 125 20.07 6.92 -1.73
CA GLU A 125 19.15 7.69 -2.57
C GLU A 125 18.79 9.08 -2.01
N GLU A 126 19.36 9.44 -0.85
CA GLU A 126 19.08 10.69 -0.12
C GLU A 126 17.57 10.92 0.12
N GLN A 127 16.85 9.87 0.54
CA GLN A 127 15.38 9.90 0.70
C GLN A 127 14.94 9.74 2.16
N LEU A 128 13.93 10.51 2.57
CA LEU A 128 13.12 10.19 3.75
C LEU A 128 11.82 9.52 3.30
N VAL A 129 11.62 8.27 3.70
CA VAL A 129 10.42 7.49 3.42
C VAL A 129 9.49 7.54 4.62
N VAL A 130 8.28 8.09 4.45
CA VAL A 130 7.19 8.05 5.43
C VAL A 130 6.18 6.99 5.01
N ALA A 131 6.07 5.92 5.78
CA ALA A 131 5.26 4.76 5.42
C ALA A 131 4.11 4.55 6.42
N PHE A 132 2.89 4.47 5.90
CA PHE A 132 1.68 4.27 6.70
C PHE A 132 1.15 2.84 6.59
N SER A 133 0.71 2.31 7.73
CA SER A 133 -0.01 1.06 7.84
C SER A 133 -1.39 1.13 7.18
N GLY A 134 -1.82 0.00 6.61
CA GLY A 134 -3.22 -0.21 6.23
C GLY A 134 -3.97 -1.01 7.29
N THR A 135 -5.30 -1.05 7.22
CA THR A 135 -6.09 -1.93 8.11
C THR A 135 -6.09 -3.36 7.58
N SER A 136 -5.71 -4.33 8.42
CA SER A 136 -5.72 -5.76 8.10
C SER A 136 -7.10 -6.41 8.17
N SER A 137 -8.18 -5.70 8.55
CA SER A 137 -9.51 -6.29 8.68
C SER A 137 -10.61 -5.57 7.91
N LEU A 138 -11.39 -6.35 7.15
CA LEU A 138 -12.62 -5.91 6.49
C LEU A 138 -13.73 -5.45 7.44
N ALA A 139 -13.69 -5.86 8.72
CA ALA A 139 -14.59 -5.35 9.73
C ALA A 139 -14.43 -3.83 9.93
N GLN A 140 -13.21 -3.30 9.72
CA GLN A 140 -12.94 -1.87 9.65
C GLN A 140 -13.25 -1.28 8.26
N ALA A 141 -13.08 -2.05 7.18
CA ALA A 141 -13.54 -1.66 5.83
C ALA A 141 -15.08 -1.63 5.68
N GLY A 142 -15.84 -2.25 6.58
CA GLY A 142 -17.29 -2.04 6.70
C GLY A 142 -17.64 -0.58 7.03
N GLN A 143 -16.73 0.15 7.68
CA GLN A 143 -16.83 1.61 7.79
C GLN A 143 -16.43 2.33 6.49
N ALA A 144 -15.62 1.74 5.62
CA ALA A 144 -15.36 2.24 4.26
C ALA A 144 -16.58 2.08 3.32
N LEU A 145 -17.50 1.16 3.64
CA LEU A 145 -18.82 1.12 3.01
C LEU A 145 -19.78 2.19 3.57
N ASN A 146 -19.47 2.80 4.72
CA ASN A 146 -20.17 3.98 5.18
C ASN A 146 -19.69 5.19 4.38
N ALA A 147 -20.35 5.44 3.24
CA ALA A 147 -20.06 6.48 2.27
C ALA A 147 -20.20 7.94 2.78
N THR A 148 -20.29 8.14 4.10
CA THR A 148 -20.35 9.46 4.75
C THR A 148 -19.07 10.23 4.45
N LYS A 149 -19.24 11.46 3.95
CA LYS A 149 -18.14 12.37 3.72
C LYS A 149 -18.18 13.49 4.76
N VAL A 150 -17.01 13.99 5.12
CA VAL A 150 -16.83 15.20 5.92
C VAL A 150 -16.11 16.24 5.07
N ARG A 151 -16.34 17.51 5.39
CA ARG A 151 -15.65 18.61 4.70
C ARG A 151 -14.16 18.52 4.97
N TYR A 152 -13.37 18.59 3.91
CA TYR A 152 -11.93 18.78 3.99
C TYR A 152 -11.66 20.26 4.25
N GLN A 153 -10.97 20.55 5.35
CA GLN A 153 -10.94 21.89 5.94
C GLN A 153 -10.23 22.96 5.09
N TRP A 154 -9.46 22.58 4.07
CA TRP A 154 -8.72 23.50 3.19
C TRP A 154 -9.19 23.50 1.74
N GLY A 155 -10.43 23.05 1.48
CA GLY A 155 -11.01 23.09 0.15
C GLY A 155 -12.47 23.54 0.15
N GLU A 156 -12.85 24.29 -0.87
CA GLU A 156 -14.25 24.63 -1.15
C GLU A 156 -14.96 23.41 -1.70
N GLU A 157 -16.16 23.09 -1.18
CA GLU A 157 -16.96 21.92 -1.56
C GLU A 157 -16.14 20.61 -1.65
N THR A 158 -15.07 20.53 -0.85
CA THR A 158 -14.12 19.44 -0.87
C THR A 158 -14.44 18.49 0.26
N TYR A 159 -14.61 17.22 -0.08
CA TYR A 159 -15.15 16.22 0.83
C TYR A 159 -14.30 14.96 0.81
N VAL A 160 -13.97 14.46 2.00
CA VAL A 160 -13.18 13.25 2.22
C VAL A 160 -14.01 12.22 2.99
N HIS A 161 -13.75 10.94 2.78
CA HIS A 161 -14.39 9.87 3.55
C HIS A 161 -14.19 10.09 5.06
N ALA A 162 -15.28 10.06 5.84
CA ALA A 162 -15.27 10.40 7.26
C ALA A 162 -14.31 9.51 8.08
N GLY A 163 -14.27 8.22 7.77
CA GLY A 163 -13.37 7.27 8.45
C GLY A 163 -11.90 7.55 8.14
N PHE A 164 -11.56 7.87 6.88
CA PHE A 164 -10.18 8.18 6.51
C PHE A 164 -9.74 9.49 7.14
N TRP A 165 -10.62 10.49 7.16
CA TRP A 165 -10.33 11.76 7.82
C TRP A 165 -10.11 11.61 9.33
N LYS A 166 -10.94 10.79 10.01
CA LYS A 166 -10.76 10.50 11.44
C LYS A 166 -9.43 9.81 11.73
N MET A 167 -9.06 8.81 10.93
CA MET A 167 -7.78 8.10 11.08
C MET A 167 -6.60 9.05 10.86
N TYR A 168 -6.66 9.84 9.79
CA TYR A 168 -5.59 10.77 9.44
C TYR A 168 -5.42 11.88 10.48
N THR A 169 -6.50 12.55 10.88
CA THR A 169 -6.45 13.60 11.91
C THR A 169 -5.91 13.08 13.24
N GLY A 170 -6.14 11.80 13.57
CA GLY A 170 -5.60 11.14 14.75
C GLY A 170 -4.08 10.93 14.75
N ILE A 171 -3.40 10.99 13.60
CA ILE A 171 -1.94 10.82 13.45
C ILE A 171 -1.22 12.06 12.87
N ARG A 172 -1.98 12.96 12.23
CA ARG A 172 -1.48 14.12 11.45
C ARG A 172 -0.41 14.92 12.17
N THR A 173 -0.69 15.36 13.41
CA THR A 173 0.22 16.24 14.17
C THR A 173 1.56 15.55 14.42
N GLU A 174 1.53 14.26 14.76
CA GLU A 174 2.74 13.50 15.01
C GLU A 174 3.52 13.24 13.72
N ALA A 175 2.84 12.87 12.63
CA ALA A 175 3.46 12.68 11.32
C ALA A 175 4.19 13.93 10.82
N LEU A 176 3.54 15.10 10.87
CA LEU A 176 4.15 16.37 10.47
C LEU A 176 5.32 16.78 11.36
N SER A 177 5.17 16.60 12.69
CA SER A 177 6.22 16.91 13.66
C SER A 177 7.45 16.03 13.46
N LYS A 178 7.26 14.71 13.37
CA LYS A 178 8.35 13.74 13.16
C LYS A 178 9.04 13.94 11.81
N LEU A 179 8.30 14.24 10.75
CA LEU A 179 8.87 14.59 9.45
C LEU A 179 9.73 15.86 9.54
N GLY A 180 9.23 16.91 10.21
CA GLY A 180 10.00 18.14 10.42
C GLY A 180 11.27 17.94 11.25
N VAL A 181 11.26 17.03 12.24
CA VAL A 181 12.45 16.64 13.01
C VAL A 181 13.43 15.86 12.12
N ALA A 182 12.95 14.89 11.35
CA ALA A 182 13.79 14.10 10.44
C ALA A 182 14.48 14.98 9.39
N LEU A 183 13.75 15.94 8.79
CA LEU A 183 14.33 16.89 7.83
C LEU A 183 15.41 17.80 8.43
N LYS A 184 15.38 18.05 9.74
CA LYS A 184 16.46 18.79 10.44
C LYS A 184 17.64 17.90 10.79
N GLN A 185 17.38 16.63 11.08
CA GLN A 185 18.39 15.64 11.42
C GLN A 185 19.24 15.23 10.20
N TYR A 186 18.60 15.11 9.03
CA TYR A 186 19.24 14.71 7.78
C TYR A 186 19.28 15.91 6.83
N SER A 187 20.47 16.49 6.62
CA SER A 187 20.64 17.75 5.88
C SER A 187 20.82 17.60 4.37
N ASN A 188 21.08 16.39 3.87
CA ASN A 188 21.31 16.09 2.45
C ASN A 188 20.08 15.51 1.74
N ILE A 189 18.89 15.56 2.35
CA ILE A 189 17.68 14.96 1.78
C ILE A 189 17.27 15.65 0.49
N GLN A 190 17.25 14.89 -0.61
CA GLN A 190 16.78 15.35 -1.92
C GLN A 190 15.31 15.04 -2.16
N ARG A 191 14.75 14.06 -1.44
CA ARG A 191 13.39 13.60 -1.68
C ARG A 191 12.68 13.12 -0.41
N ILE A 192 11.43 13.55 -0.26
CA ILE A 192 10.46 12.98 0.67
C ILE A 192 9.60 11.99 -0.10
N VAL A 193 9.65 10.71 0.29
CA VAL A 193 8.81 9.65 -0.25
C VAL A 193 7.67 9.37 0.72
N LEU A 194 6.43 9.45 0.24
CA LEU A 194 5.23 9.17 1.01
C LEU A 194 4.60 7.90 0.45
N THR A 195 4.47 6.86 1.28
CA THR A 195 4.05 5.54 0.78
C THR A 195 3.09 4.82 1.71
N GLY A 196 2.34 3.88 1.14
CA GLY A 196 1.47 2.98 1.88
C GLY A 196 0.70 2.05 0.96
N HIS A 197 0.19 0.97 1.56
CA HIS A 197 -0.69 -0.01 0.91
C HIS A 197 -2.09 0.10 1.50
N SER A 198 -3.11 -0.13 0.67
CA SER A 198 -4.52 -0.09 1.08
C SER A 198 -4.89 1.27 1.70
N MET A 199 -5.49 1.28 2.89
CA MET A 199 -5.76 2.50 3.66
C MET A 199 -4.48 3.31 3.93
N GLY A 200 -3.31 2.69 4.07
CA GLY A 200 -2.03 3.39 4.25
C GLY A 200 -1.72 4.34 3.10
N ALA A 201 -2.07 3.95 1.86
CA ALA A 201 -1.92 4.82 0.69
C ALA A 201 -2.80 6.08 0.80
N VAL A 202 -3.97 5.98 1.43
CA VAL A 202 -4.84 7.14 1.70
C VAL A 202 -4.21 8.07 2.72
N MET A 203 -3.64 7.52 3.80
CA MET A 203 -2.99 8.31 4.84
C MET A 203 -1.77 9.06 4.27
N ALA A 204 -0.96 8.36 3.46
CA ALA A 204 0.16 8.96 2.74
C ALA A 204 -0.30 10.07 1.78
N SER A 205 -1.42 9.89 1.08
CA SER A 205 -1.99 10.91 0.21
C SER A 205 -2.45 12.15 1.00
N LEU A 206 -3.13 11.96 2.13
CA LEU A 206 -3.57 13.08 2.96
C LEU A 206 -2.39 13.84 3.58
N LEU A 207 -1.32 13.13 3.99
CA LEU A 207 -0.06 13.77 4.38
C LEU A 207 0.58 14.52 3.21
N CYS A 208 0.54 13.98 1.99
CA CYS A 208 1.08 14.65 0.81
C CYS A 208 0.39 15.99 0.55
N LEU A 209 -0.95 16.06 0.67
CA LEU A 209 -1.69 17.33 0.58
C LEU A 209 -1.18 18.34 1.61
N ASP A 210 -1.04 17.92 2.87
CA ASP A 210 -0.51 18.76 3.95
C ASP A 210 0.91 19.27 3.64
N VAL A 211 1.80 18.40 3.18
CA VAL A 211 3.18 18.77 2.81
C VAL A 211 3.18 19.79 1.67
N LEU A 212 2.39 19.55 0.62
CA LEU A 212 2.26 20.44 -0.54
C LEU A 212 1.59 21.78 -0.21
N GLN A 213 0.83 21.83 0.88
CA GLN A 213 0.22 23.04 1.44
C GLN A 213 1.09 23.68 2.54
N GLY A 214 2.34 23.26 2.69
CA GLY A 214 3.28 23.83 3.64
C GLY A 214 2.85 23.63 5.09
N GLN A 215 2.35 22.45 5.47
CA GLN A 215 1.91 22.20 6.84
C GLN A 215 3.04 21.65 7.74
N ILE A 216 4.24 21.42 7.21
CA ILE A 216 5.38 20.95 8.02
C ILE A 216 5.84 22.09 8.96
N PRO A 217 5.91 21.86 10.28
CA PRO A 217 6.36 22.88 11.23
C PRO A 217 7.81 23.30 10.99
N GLY A 218 8.04 24.62 10.95
CA GLY A 218 9.39 25.19 10.83
C GLY A 218 10.00 25.15 9.43
N THR A 219 9.22 24.79 8.40
CA THR A 219 9.61 24.89 6.98
C THR A 219 8.91 26.03 6.25
N ASN A 220 8.11 26.84 6.96
CA ASN A 220 7.41 27.99 6.41
C ASN A 220 8.12 29.27 6.84
N GLY A 221 8.70 30.01 5.88
CA GLY A 221 9.30 31.31 6.12
C GLY A 221 10.26 31.71 5.00
N ALA A 222 10.54 33.02 4.85
CA ALA A 222 11.44 33.54 3.82
C ALA A 222 12.88 32.98 3.91
N SER A 223 13.26 32.44 5.08
CA SER A 223 14.57 31.83 5.35
C SER A 223 14.52 30.29 5.38
N SER A 224 13.39 29.66 5.06
CA SER A 224 13.31 28.19 5.00
C SER A 224 13.92 27.66 3.70
N PRO A 225 14.71 26.57 3.75
CA PRO A 225 15.17 25.91 2.54
C PRO A 225 13.97 25.44 1.71
N SER A 226 14.13 25.41 0.38
CA SER A 226 13.14 24.80 -0.51
C SER A 226 12.87 23.36 -0.05
N LEU A 227 11.61 22.95 -0.04
CA LEU A 227 11.27 21.56 0.27
C LEU A 227 11.97 20.62 -0.73
N PRO A 228 12.48 19.47 -0.27
CA PRO A 228 12.95 18.42 -1.15
C PRO A 228 11.86 17.98 -2.14
N LEU A 229 12.24 17.28 -3.20
CA LEU A 229 11.28 16.69 -4.14
C LEU A 229 10.29 15.80 -3.39
N ILE A 230 9.03 15.82 -3.78
CA ILE A 230 7.99 15.00 -3.13
C ILE A 230 7.63 13.87 -4.08
N LYS A 231 7.72 12.63 -3.60
CA LYS A 231 7.29 11.44 -4.33
C LYS A 231 6.21 10.72 -3.54
N MET A 232 5.00 10.64 -4.08
CA MET A 232 3.94 9.82 -3.50
C MET A 232 3.81 8.51 -4.27
N VAL A 233 3.84 7.39 -3.56
CA VAL A 233 3.58 6.06 -4.14
C VAL A 233 2.52 5.34 -3.33
N GLY A 234 1.39 4.99 -3.95
CA GLY A 234 0.27 4.34 -3.27
C GLY A 234 -0.11 3.03 -3.93
N PHE A 235 -0.24 1.96 -3.15
CA PHE A 235 -0.60 0.63 -3.65
C PHE A 235 -2.02 0.25 -3.21
N GLY A 236 -2.90 -0.06 -4.16
CA GLY A 236 -4.24 -0.58 -3.86
C GLY A 236 -5.13 0.39 -3.07
N ALA A 237 -4.94 1.70 -3.26
CA ALA A 237 -5.69 2.71 -2.53
C ALA A 237 -7.20 2.66 -2.87
N PRO A 238 -8.11 2.69 -1.87
CA PRO A 238 -9.52 2.95 -2.12
C PRO A 238 -9.75 4.40 -2.62
N ARG A 239 -10.94 4.68 -3.13
CA ARG A 239 -11.36 6.06 -3.43
C ARG A 239 -11.44 6.88 -2.14
N VAL A 240 -10.94 8.11 -2.17
CA VAL A 240 -10.67 8.89 -0.94
C VAL A 240 -11.77 9.90 -0.63
N GLY A 241 -12.25 10.60 -1.65
CA GLY A 241 -13.16 11.72 -1.49
C GLY A 241 -13.91 12.05 -2.77
N ASN A 242 -14.47 13.25 -2.85
CA ASN A 242 -15.23 13.69 -4.01
C ASN A 242 -14.34 14.23 -5.14
N ASP A 243 -14.98 14.65 -6.23
CA ASP A 243 -14.32 15.22 -7.40
C ASP A 243 -13.50 16.48 -7.08
N ALA A 244 -14.00 17.35 -6.21
CA ALA A 244 -13.26 18.53 -5.76
C ALA A 244 -11.95 18.15 -5.04
N LEU A 245 -11.94 17.09 -4.23
CA LEU A 245 -10.71 16.61 -3.60
C LEU A 245 -9.72 16.06 -4.64
N ALA A 246 -10.21 15.34 -5.65
CA ALA A 246 -9.37 14.90 -6.74
C ALA A 246 -8.83 16.09 -7.54
N GLN A 247 -9.63 17.12 -7.81
CA GLN A 247 -9.17 18.34 -8.49
C GLN A 247 -8.05 19.03 -7.69
N LEU A 248 -8.24 19.22 -6.39
CA LEU A 248 -7.22 19.77 -5.49
C LEU A 248 -5.93 18.93 -5.53
N TRP A 249 -6.06 17.60 -5.44
CA TRP A 249 -4.90 16.70 -5.55
C TRP A 249 -4.12 16.92 -6.84
N ASN A 250 -4.81 16.96 -7.98
CA ASN A 250 -4.17 17.11 -9.28
C ASN A 250 -3.54 18.50 -9.46
N GLU A 251 -4.16 19.55 -8.93
CA GLU A 251 -3.57 20.89 -8.90
C GLU A 251 -2.23 20.88 -8.15
N LEU A 252 -2.21 20.30 -6.95
CA LEU A 252 -1.01 20.28 -6.12
C LEU A 252 0.09 19.36 -6.66
N THR A 253 -0.27 18.19 -7.20
CA THR A 253 0.70 17.21 -7.71
C THR A 253 1.20 17.51 -9.13
N SER A 254 0.55 18.41 -9.87
CA SER A 254 1.05 18.91 -11.15
C SER A 254 2.17 19.96 -11.03
N ARG A 255 2.48 20.41 -9.80
CA ARG A 255 3.53 21.39 -9.54
C ARG A 255 4.91 20.79 -9.81
N PRO A 256 5.89 21.59 -10.27
CA PRO A 256 7.27 21.14 -10.41
C PRO A 256 7.81 20.55 -9.10
N GLY A 257 8.57 19.46 -9.21
CA GLY A 257 9.18 18.80 -8.06
C GLY A 257 8.28 17.82 -7.31
N VAL A 258 7.12 17.48 -7.87
CA VAL A 258 6.21 16.47 -7.33
C VAL A 258 6.04 15.32 -8.32
N GLU A 259 6.17 14.10 -7.83
CA GLU A 259 5.90 12.87 -8.56
C GLU A 259 4.83 12.07 -7.81
N GLU A 260 3.82 11.54 -8.50
CA GLU A 260 2.78 10.72 -7.90
C GLU A 260 2.54 9.45 -8.72
N TYR A 261 2.45 8.32 -8.04
CA TYR A 261 2.20 7.01 -8.63
C TYR A 261 1.16 6.26 -7.81
N SER A 262 -0.07 6.21 -8.32
CA SER A 262 -1.14 5.36 -7.77
C SER A 262 -1.21 4.04 -8.52
N ILE A 263 -0.85 2.93 -7.87
CA ILE A 263 -0.82 1.59 -8.47
C ILE A 263 -2.07 0.80 -8.08
N ARG A 264 -2.71 0.17 -9.08
CA ARG A 264 -3.83 -0.77 -8.90
C ARG A 264 -3.44 -2.12 -9.46
N ASN A 265 -3.74 -3.20 -8.75
CA ASN A 265 -3.48 -4.55 -9.23
C ASN A 265 -4.68 -5.16 -9.95
N TYR A 266 -4.41 -6.08 -10.88
CA TYR A 266 -5.41 -6.95 -11.47
C TYR A 266 -6.24 -7.62 -10.37
N ASN A 267 -7.56 -7.58 -10.54
CA ASN A 267 -8.53 -8.20 -9.64
C ASN A 267 -8.50 -7.73 -8.17
N ASP A 268 -7.83 -6.61 -7.87
CA ASP A 268 -7.94 -5.96 -6.57
C ASP A 268 -9.30 -5.24 -6.44
N GLY A 269 -10.06 -5.60 -5.41
CA GLY A 269 -11.36 -5.01 -5.12
C GLY A 269 -11.33 -3.79 -4.21
N VAL A 270 -10.20 -3.41 -3.60
CA VAL A 270 -10.16 -2.22 -2.73
C VAL A 270 -10.27 -0.91 -3.52
N PRO A 271 -9.62 -0.73 -4.69
CA PRO A 271 -9.76 0.49 -5.49
C PRO A 271 -11.20 0.78 -5.98
N VAL A 272 -12.10 -0.21 -5.97
CA VAL A 272 -13.48 -0.01 -6.43
C VAL A 272 -14.40 0.58 -5.35
N VAL A 273 -13.91 0.73 -4.11
CA VAL A 273 -14.68 1.27 -2.99
C VAL A 273 -14.07 2.57 -2.42
N PRO A 274 -14.90 3.48 -1.87
CA PRO A 274 -16.34 3.52 -2.03
C PRO A 274 -16.76 3.72 -3.50
N PRO A 275 -18.00 3.36 -3.88
CA PRO A 275 -18.43 3.42 -5.27
C PRO A 275 -18.45 4.82 -5.87
N ARG A 276 -18.11 4.93 -7.16
CA ARG A 276 -18.16 6.18 -7.94
C ARG A 276 -19.56 6.80 -7.98
N SER A 277 -20.62 5.96 -7.98
CA SER A 277 -22.03 6.38 -7.97
C SER A 277 -22.41 7.16 -6.71
N LEU A 278 -21.66 7.01 -5.61
CA LEU A 278 -21.84 7.80 -4.39
C LEU A 278 -20.99 9.08 -4.39
N GLY A 279 -20.48 9.49 -5.56
CA GLY A 279 -19.69 10.70 -5.72
C GLY A 279 -18.23 10.59 -5.30
N TYR A 280 -17.72 9.38 -5.02
CA TYR A 280 -16.31 9.17 -4.73
C TYR A 280 -15.47 9.11 -6.00
N ARG A 281 -14.22 9.56 -5.91
CA ARG A 281 -13.22 9.57 -6.99
C ARG A 281 -11.88 9.06 -6.49
N HIS A 282 -11.09 8.54 -7.42
CA HIS A 282 -9.67 8.38 -7.19
C HIS A 282 -8.99 9.75 -7.20
N LEU A 283 -7.91 9.91 -6.44
CA LEU A 283 -7.16 11.17 -6.43
C LEU A 283 -6.32 11.34 -7.70
N SER A 284 -5.52 10.31 -8.02
CA SER A 284 -4.67 10.28 -9.21
C SER A 284 -5.48 10.20 -10.50
N ARG A 285 -5.10 11.05 -11.46
CA ARG A 285 -5.60 11.02 -12.84
C ARG A 285 -4.73 10.19 -13.78
N ASN A 286 -3.51 9.81 -13.39
CA ASN A 286 -2.60 9.01 -14.21
C ASN A 286 -2.15 7.74 -13.47
N PRO A 287 -3.08 6.86 -13.04
CA PRO A 287 -2.72 5.69 -12.28
C PRO A 287 -1.94 4.67 -13.12
N LEU A 288 -1.29 3.74 -12.44
CA LEU A 288 -0.64 2.58 -13.03
C LEU A 288 -1.46 1.31 -12.76
N TYR A 289 -1.40 0.37 -13.69
CA TYR A 289 -2.01 -0.94 -13.59
C TYR A 289 -0.94 -2.02 -13.48
N LEU A 290 -0.97 -2.83 -12.44
CA LEU A 290 -0.11 -3.99 -12.27
C LEU A 290 -0.85 -5.23 -12.80
N SER A 291 -0.24 -5.90 -13.77
CA SER A 291 -0.73 -7.18 -14.29
C SER A 291 0.42 -7.91 -14.99
N HIS A 292 0.51 -9.23 -14.80
CA HIS A 292 1.58 -10.06 -15.37
C HIS A 292 2.99 -9.54 -15.03
N SER A 293 3.22 -9.18 -13.76
CA SER A 293 4.52 -8.67 -13.28
C SER A 293 5.02 -7.43 -14.03
N GLN A 294 4.10 -6.67 -14.63
CA GLN A 294 4.38 -5.47 -15.41
C GLN A 294 3.45 -4.33 -14.99
N LEU A 295 4.00 -3.12 -14.93
CA LEU A 295 3.23 -1.90 -14.74
C LEU A 295 2.88 -1.28 -16.09
N TRP A 296 1.65 -0.78 -16.18
CA TRP A 296 1.08 -0.17 -17.37
C TRP A 296 0.47 1.18 -17.02
N ARG A 297 0.74 2.23 -17.80
CA ARG A 297 0.16 3.55 -17.62
C ARG A 297 -1.31 3.53 -18.04
N ILE A 298 -2.18 4.09 -17.21
CA ILE A 298 -3.59 4.29 -17.54
C ILE A 298 -3.79 5.72 -18.01
N SER A 299 -4.45 5.90 -19.16
CA SER A 299 -4.80 7.23 -19.67
C SER A 299 -5.82 7.94 -18.76
N GLN A 300 -5.74 9.27 -18.70
CA GLN A 300 -6.58 10.09 -17.82
C GLN A 300 -8.08 9.85 -17.96
N ASP A 301 -8.57 9.64 -19.19
CA ASP A 301 -9.98 9.38 -19.46
C ASP A 301 -10.46 8.00 -18.96
N GLN A 302 -9.53 7.10 -18.67
CA GLN A 302 -9.80 5.77 -18.12
C GLN A 302 -9.44 5.64 -16.63
N SER A 303 -8.96 6.73 -16.00
CA SER A 303 -8.46 6.75 -14.61
C SER A 303 -9.45 6.30 -13.53
N GLU A 304 -10.75 6.22 -13.81
CA GLU A 304 -11.76 5.71 -12.86
C GLU A 304 -12.07 4.21 -13.00
N HIS A 305 -11.50 3.52 -14.00
CA HIS A 305 -11.64 2.08 -14.20
C HIS A 305 -10.60 1.29 -13.40
N SER A 306 -10.91 0.06 -13.03
CA SER A 306 -10.04 -0.81 -12.21
C SER A 306 -9.74 -2.15 -12.86
N LEU A 307 -10.40 -2.48 -13.98
CA LEU A 307 -10.14 -3.67 -14.76
C LEU A 307 -9.75 -3.28 -16.18
N PHE A 308 -8.62 -3.79 -16.64
CA PHE A 308 -8.09 -3.50 -17.96
C PHE A 308 -7.74 -4.81 -18.66
N LYS A 309 -8.05 -4.87 -19.95
CA LYS A 309 -7.50 -5.91 -20.82
C LYS A 309 -6.12 -5.46 -21.28
N LEU A 310 -5.20 -6.41 -21.42
CA LEU A 310 -3.93 -6.18 -22.08
C LEU A 310 -4.03 -6.67 -23.52
N ASP A 311 -3.39 -5.96 -24.44
CA ASP A 311 -3.19 -6.45 -25.80
C ASP A 311 -2.45 -7.81 -25.78
N PRO A 312 -2.88 -8.85 -26.50
CA PRO A 312 -2.20 -10.15 -26.50
C PRO A 312 -0.69 -10.10 -26.78
N GLU A 313 -0.23 -9.18 -27.61
CA GLU A 313 1.21 -8.99 -27.86
C GLU A 313 1.95 -8.50 -26.60
N ALA A 314 1.26 -7.75 -25.74
CA ALA A 314 1.80 -7.15 -24.54
C ALA A 314 2.02 -8.18 -23.40
N THR A 315 1.38 -9.35 -23.48
CA THR A 315 1.49 -10.43 -22.49
C THR A 315 2.33 -11.62 -22.96
N LEU A 316 2.84 -11.58 -24.19
CA LEU A 316 3.64 -12.68 -24.74
C LEU A 316 4.91 -12.91 -23.90
N GLY A 317 5.01 -14.10 -23.28
CA GLY A 317 6.15 -14.48 -22.44
C GLY A 317 6.22 -13.78 -21.07
N ALA A 318 5.19 -13.01 -20.69
CA ALA A 318 5.16 -12.34 -19.39
C ALA A 318 4.97 -13.34 -18.25
N GLN A 319 5.69 -13.13 -17.15
CA GLN A 319 5.48 -13.90 -15.93
C GLN A 319 4.16 -13.51 -15.28
N ASN A 320 3.47 -14.47 -14.67
CA ASN A 320 2.28 -14.18 -13.88
C ASN A 320 2.27 -15.10 -12.64
N PRO A 321 3.07 -14.78 -11.61
CA PRO A 321 3.18 -15.61 -10.42
C PRO A 321 1.86 -15.69 -9.64
N TYR A 322 0.97 -14.70 -9.80
CA TYR A 322 -0.31 -14.61 -9.13
C TYR A 322 -1.46 -14.39 -10.14
N PRO A 323 -1.87 -15.42 -10.90
CA PRO A 323 -2.81 -15.27 -12.00
C PRO A 323 -4.20 -14.78 -11.58
N MET A 324 -4.60 -15.00 -10.33
CA MET A 324 -5.86 -14.49 -9.80
C MET A 324 -5.80 -13.02 -9.37
N GLY A 325 -4.61 -12.40 -9.35
CA GLY A 325 -4.38 -11.07 -8.81
C GLY A 325 -4.92 -10.90 -7.38
N GLY A 326 -5.30 -9.69 -7.01
CA GLY A 326 -5.92 -9.38 -5.72
C GLY A 326 -5.12 -8.38 -4.88
N HIS A 327 -5.71 -8.02 -3.74
CA HIS A 327 -5.22 -6.94 -2.89
C HIS A 327 -3.86 -7.22 -2.22
N ASN A 328 -3.49 -8.48 -2.03
CA ASN A 328 -2.27 -8.87 -1.31
C ASN A 328 -1.06 -9.11 -2.22
N TYR A 329 -1.19 -8.84 -3.52
CA TYR A 329 -0.17 -9.15 -4.53
C TYR A 329 0.27 -7.88 -5.26
N TYR A 330 1.29 -7.23 -4.72
CA TYR A 330 1.92 -6.08 -5.33
C TYR A 330 3.42 -6.35 -5.48
N ASN A 331 4.06 -5.79 -6.51
CA ASN A 331 5.51 -5.88 -6.71
C ASN A 331 6.05 -7.33 -6.79
N ASP A 332 5.24 -8.25 -7.31
CA ASP A 332 5.51 -9.71 -7.32
C ASP A 332 5.76 -10.33 -5.94
N ARG A 333 5.37 -9.63 -4.87
CA ARG A 333 5.44 -10.12 -3.49
C ARG A 333 4.05 -10.44 -2.96
N ASN A 334 4.02 -11.42 -2.06
CA ASN A 334 2.82 -11.84 -1.35
C ASN A 334 2.86 -11.25 0.06
N ILE A 335 2.11 -10.16 0.27
CA ILE A 335 2.07 -9.42 1.54
C ILE A 335 1.48 -10.30 2.65
N GLU A 336 0.49 -11.12 2.34
CA GLU A 336 -0.09 -12.07 3.31
C GLU A 336 0.98 -13.06 3.80
N LEU A 337 1.75 -13.63 2.88
CA LEU A 337 2.80 -14.58 3.24
C LEU A 337 3.89 -13.93 4.08
N LEU A 338 4.28 -12.69 3.75
CA LEU A 338 5.18 -11.89 4.58
C LEU A 338 4.61 -11.79 6.01
N GLN A 339 3.37 -11.32 6.15
CA GLN A 339 2.74 -11.13 7.45
C GLN A 339 2.73 -12.41 8.27
N ARG A 340 2.19 -13.51 7.70
CA ARG A 340 2.09 -14.80 8.39
C ARG A 340 3.43 -15.37 8.83
N ARG A 341 4.49 -15.18 8.02
CA ARG A 341 5.83 -15.66 8.39
C ARG A 341 6.46 -14.78 9.46
N MET A 342 6.19 -13.48 9.42
CA MET A 342 6.62 -12.56 10.46
C MET A 342 5.90 -12.84 11.81
N GLU A 343 4.67 -13.36 11.81
CA GLU A 343 3.95 -13.77 13.04
C GLU A 343 4.72 -14.81 13.84
N TRP A 344 5.51 -15.66 13.16
CA TRP A 344 6.30 -16.70 13.82
C TRP A 344 7.53 -16.12 14.55
N PHE A 345 7.88 -14.86 14.27
CA PHE A 345 8.93 -14.10 14.96
C PHE A 345 8.38 -13.28 16.15
N GLN A 346 7.10 -13.41 16.50
CA GLN A 346 6.55 -12.69 17.63
C GLN A 346 7.21 -13.18 18.95
N PRO A 347 7.82 -12.28 19.76
CA PRO A 347 8.34 -12.65 21.06
C PRO A 347 7.21 -13.16 21.97
N HIS A 348 7.46 -14.25 22.70
CA HIS A 348 6.57 -14.82 23.70
C HIS A 348 7.04 -14.49 25.13
N ALA A 349 8.31 -14.14 25.29
CA ALA A 349 8.92 -13.68 26.53
C ALA A 349 9.81 -12.46 26.26
N GLU A 350 10.06 -11.63 27.29
CA GLU A 350 10.89 -10.43 27.17
C GLU A 350 12.35 -10.74 26.85
N ASP A 351 12.82 -11.95 27.18
CA ASP A 351 14.18 -12.46 26.99
C ASP A 351 14.34 -13.35 25.73
N ASP A 352 13.34 -13.43 24.86
CA ASP A 352 13.45 -14.15 23.59
C ASP A 352 14.63 -13.59 22.76
N THR A 353 15.70 -14.39 22.66
CA THR A 353 16.87 -14.07 21.82
C THR A 353 16.58 -14.35 20.35
N TRP A 354 17.42 -13.82 19.47
CA TRP A 354 17.33 -14.17 18.04
C TRP A 354 17.37 -15.67 17.80
N ASP A 355 18.23 -16.41 18.49
CA ASP A 355 18.36 -17.87 18.31
C ASP A 355 17.09 -18.62 18.70
N THR A 356 16.42 -18.21 19.78
CA THR A 356 15.13 -18.78 20.19
C THR A 356 14.05 -18.51 19.14
N LEU A 357 13.97 -17.28 18.65
CA LEU A 357 13.01 -16.89 17.61
C LEU A 357 13.26 -17.65 16.30
N LYS A 358 14.52 -17.73 15.90
CA LYS A 358 14.99 -18.46 14.72
C LYS A 358 14.63 -19.94 14.81
N HIS A 359 14.88 -20.58 15.96
CA HIS A 359 14.54 -21.99 16.17
C HIS A 359 13.04 -22.24 15.96
N ARG A 360 12.18 -21.45 16.62
CA ARG A 360 10.71 -21.57 16.47
C ARG A 360 10.27 -21.37 15.02
N PHE A 361 10.84 -20.39 14.33
CA PHE A 361 10.56 -20.13 12.93
C PHE A 361 10.94 -21.34 12.05
N ASP A 362 12.15 -21.88 12.25
CA ASP A 362 12.67 -23.00 11.45
C ASP A 362 11.83 -24.27 11.67
N GLU A 363 11.44 -24.57 12.91
CA GLU A 363 10.51 -25.66 13.24
C GLU A 363 9.18 -25.48 12.51
N ARG A 364 8.58 -24.29 12.60
CA ARG A 364 7.30 -24.00 11.96
C ARG A 364 7.39 -24.07 10.44
N LEU A 365 8.51 -23.64 9.86
CA LEU A 365 8.76 -23.74 8.42
C LEU A 365 8.86 -25.20 7.97
N GLN A 366 9.48 -26.07 8.78
CA GLN A 366 9.54 -27.51 8.50
C GLN A 366 8.15 -28.16 8.55
N GLU A 367 7.33 -27.84 9.57
CA GLU A 367 5.95 -28.34 9.68
C GLU A 367 5.10 -27.99 8.45
N VAL A 368 5.16 -26.73 7.99
CA VAL A 368 4.41 -26.28 6.82
C VAL A 368 4.88 -26.99 5.55
N LYS A 369 6.19 -27.22 5.39
CA LYS A 369 6.74 -27.99 4.26
C LYS A 369 6.21 -29.43 4.26
N GLN A 370 6.15 -30.09 5.43
CA GLN A 370 5.62 -31.44 5.57
C GLN A 370 4.11 -31.51 5.29
N GLN A 371 3.31 -30.56 5.77
CA GLN A 371 1.87 -30.50 5.47
C GLN A 371 1.60 -30.32 3.98
N THR A 372 2.41 -29.49 3.31
CA THR A 372 2.27 -29.23 1.86
C THR A 372 2.71 -30.42 1.00
N SER A 373 3.68 -31.22 1.45
CA SER A 373 4.08 -32.44 0.74
C SER A 373 3.04 -33.55 0.90
N LEU A 374 2.41 -33.66 2.08
CA LEU A 374 1.33 -34.61 2.35
C LEU A 374 0.03 -34.29 1.59
N SER A 375 -0.28 -33.01 1.35
CA SER A 375 -1.47 -32.62 0.59
C SER A 375 -1.33 -32.80 -0.94
N LYS A 376 -0.12 -33.08 -1.43
CA LYS A 376 0.18 -33.31 -2.86
C LYS A 376 0.22 -34.79 -3.24
N ASN A 377 0.25 -35.68 -2.25
CA ASN A 377 0.11 -37.13 -2.41
C ASN A 377 -1.34 -37.54 -2.14
#